data_AF-A0ABC8XBC0-F1
#
_entry.id   AF-A0ABC8XBC0-F1
#
_cell.length_a   1.000
_cell.length_b   1.000
_cell.length_c   1.000
_cell.angle_alpha   90.00
_cell.angle_beta   90.00
_cell.angle_gamma   90.00
#
_symmetry.space_group_name_H-M   'P 1'
#
loop_
_entity.id
_entity.type
_entity.pdbx_description
1 polymer ?
#
loop_
_entity_poly.entity_id
_entity_poly.type
_entity_poly.pdbx_seq_one_letter_code
_entity_poly.pdbx_strand_id
1 'polypeptide(L)'
;MLLQERMSAYPLKSSKGPVFPLRSVLVFLIALFGFYVCYFSFNQLTFENEEKLTNEEEQTKSICRKPAVPHEEKRYLHFPKPITYDRGECACTPVRFFVIVSMQRSGSGWFETLLNSHPNVSSNGEIFSVRDRRENISTILRTLDKLYSMDWHTSAAKNECTAAFGLKWMLNQGLMEHHQDIVDYLNRKGAMVILLFRRNTLRRLISVLANNYDRRTKQLNGIHKSHVHSKEEALSRVQEFLGVPVMKLSSKHVKIHTRPLPDLVDNWEDVSDMLNGTKYARFLDDADYVK
;
A
#
# COMPACT_ATOMS: atom_id res chain seq x y z
N MET A 1 -45.05 -87.87 63.60
CA MET A 1 -44.22 -88.90 62.96
C MET A 1 -43.56 -88.26 61.75
N LEU A 2 -42.22 -88.18 61.78
CA LEU A 2 -41.26 -87.99 60.67
C LEU A 2 -41.30 -86.63 59.91
N LEU A 3 -40.32 -85.73 60.08
CA LEU A 3 -38.91 -85.72 59.65
C LEU A 3 -38.69 -85.03 58.29
N GLN A 4 -38.11 -83.83 58.38
CA GLN A 4 -37.02 -83.23 57.60
C GLN A 4 -36.49 -83.99 56.35
N GLU A 5 -36.30 -83.30 55.22
CA GLU A 5 -34.95 -82.97 54.69
C GLU A 5 -34.96 -82.09 53.42
N ARG A 6 -33.93 -81.26 53.31
CA ARG A 6 -33.54 -80.39 52.18
C ARG A 6 -32.95 -81.20 51.02
N MET A 7 -32.98 -80.66 49.80
CA MET A 7 -31.77 -80.49 48.98
C MET A 7 -31.95 -79.45 47.85
N SER A 8 -30.80 -78.92 47.42
CA SER A 8 -30.52 -77.63 46.77
C SER A 8 -30.73 -77.58 45.23
N ALA A 9 -31.02 -76.39 44.68
CA ALA A 9 -30.63 -75.97 43.33
C ALA A 9 -30.70 -74.44 43.16
N TYR A 10 -29.59 -73.77 42.86
CA TYR A 10 -29.55 -72.39 42.30
C TYR A 10 -29.92 -72.44 40.80
N PRO A 11 -30.50 -71.41 40.13
CA PRO A 11 -29.89 -70.09 39.85
C PRO A 11 -30.97 -68.95 39.81
N LEU A 12 -30.81 -67.67 39.43
CA LEU A 12 -29.95 -66.99 38.46
C LEU A 12 -29.94 -65.48 38.80
N LYS A 13 -28.74 -64.89 38.80
CA LYS A 13 -28.49 -63.45 38.93
C LYS A 13 -29.16 -62.69 37.78
N SER A 14 -30.02 -61.71 38.07
CA SER A 14 -30.39 -60.65 37.13
C SER A 14 -29.55 -59.41 37.43
N SER A 15 -28.65 -59.08 36.51
CA SER A 15 -27.87 -57.85 36.52
C SER A 15 -28.78 -56.68 36.14
N LYS A 16 -28.89 -55.68 37.00
CA LYS A 16 -29.48 -54.38 36.63
C LYS A 16 -28.49 -53.66 35.70
N GLY A 17 -28.72 -53.72 34.40
CA GLY A 17 -28.03 -52.88 33.41
C GLY A 17 -28.41 -51.39 33.57
N PRO A 18 -27.56 -50.45 33.12
CA PRO A 18 -27.78 -49.03 33.36
C PRO A 18 -28.89 -48.50 32.45
N VAL A 19 -29.81 -47.75 33.05
CA VAL A 19 -30.85 -47.01 32.34
C VAL A 19 -30.19 -45.77 31.74
N PHE A 20 -29.85 -45.80 30.45
CA PHE A 20 -29.46 -44.60 29.72
C PHE A 20 -30.66 -43.65 29.64
N PRO A 21 -30.55 -42.37 30.04
CA PRO A 21 -31.66 -41.45 29.95
C PRO A 21 -31.88 -41.11 28.48
N LEU A 22 -32.92 -41.71 27.87
CA LEU A 22 -33.32 -41.49 26.46
C LEU A 22 -33.36 -40.00 26.07
N ARG A 23 -33.67 -39.12 27.02
CA ARG A 23 -33.68 -37.66 26.84
C ARG A 23 -32.30 -37.08 26.53
N SER A 24 -31.22 -37.58 27.12
CA SER A 24 -29.87 -37.07 26.86
C SER A 24 -29.39 -37.46 25.47
N VAL A 25 -29.69 -38.68 25.01
CA VAL A 25 -29.36 -39.12 23.65
C VAL A 25 -30.11 -38.30 22.61
N LEU A 26 -31.38 -37.98 22.86
CA LEU A 26 -32.18 -37.14 21.97
C LEU A 26 -31.61 -35.71 21.85
N VAL A 27 -31.18 -35.11 22.96
CA VAL A 27 -30.56 -33.77 22.97
C VAL A 27 -29.24 -33.78 22.18
N PHE A 28 -28.43 -34.82 22.33
CA PHE A 28 -27.20 -34.98 21.55
C PHE A 28 -27.47 -35.10 20.04
N LEU A 29 -28.48 -35.86 19.64
CA LEU A 29 -28.85 -35.99 18.23
C LEU A 29 -29.37 -34.67 17.64
N ILE A 30 -30.15 -33.90 18.39
CA ILE A 30 -30.62 -32.57 17.97
C ILE A 30 -29.43 -31.60 17.81
N ALA A 31 -28.48 -31.62 18.75
CA ALA A 31 -27.28 -30.78 18.67
C ALA A 31 -26.39 -31.16 17.48
N LEU A 32 -26.20 -32.45 17.22
CA LEU A 32 -25.45 -32.93 16.05
C LEU A 32 -26.14 -32.55 14.74
N PHE A 33 -27.46 -32.68 14.67
CA PHE A 33 -28.22 -32.27 13.49
C PHE A 33 -28.15 -30.75 13.28
N GLY A 34 -28.27 -29.96 14.36
CA GLY A 34 -28.10 -28.51 14.31
C GLY A 34 -26.71 -28.09 13.83
N PHE A 35 -25.66 -28.77 14.30
CA PHE A 35 -24.29 -28.51 13.85
C PHE A 35 -24.09 -28.91 12.37
N TYR A 36 -24.66 -30.04 11.94
CA TYR A 36 -24.61 -30.48 10.54
C TYR A 36 -25.33 -29.50 9.60
N VAL A 37 -26.53 -29.04 9.96
CA VAL A 37 -27.26 -28.05 9.17
C VAL A 37 -26.48 -26.73 9.11
N CYS A 38 -25.93 -26.27 10.23
CA CYS A 38 -25.13 -25.05 10.27
C CYS A 38 -23.87 -25.17 9.40
N TYR A 39 -23.13 -26.29 9.51
CA TYR A 39 -21.98 -26.60 8.68
C TYR A 39 -22.33 -26.64 7.19
N PHE A 40 -23.44 -27.28 6.83
CA PHE A 40 -23.92 -27.35 5.45
C PHE A 40 -24.30 -25.97 4.91
N SER A 41 -25.01 -25.15 5.69
CA SER A 41 -25.35 -23.77 5.31
C SER A 41 -24.13 -22.88 5.14
N PHE A 42 -23.12 -23.00 6.01
CA PHE A 42 -21.86 -22.27 5.86
C PHE A 42 -21.07 -22.71 4.62
N ASN A 43 -21.04 -24.00 4.31
CA ASN A 43 -20.41 -24.49 3.08
C ASN A 43 -21.15 -24.01 1.83
N GLN A 44 -22.48 -24.00 1.84
CA GLN A 44 -23.28 -23.51 0.71
C GLN A 44 -23.05 -22.02 0.45
N LEU A 45 -22.97 -21.20 1.50
CA LEU A 45 -22.58 -19.78 1.40
C LEU A 45 -21.17 -19.59 0.84
N THR A 46 -20.24 -20.48 1.19
CA THR A 46 -18.86 -20.43 0.70
C THR A 46 -18.80 -20.74 -0.80
N PHE A 47 -19.52 -21.77 -1.26
CA PHE A 47 -19.63 -22.12 -2.69
C PHE A 47 -20.32 -21.02 -3.52
N GLU A 48 -21.42 -20.44 -3.04
CA GLU A 48 -22.10 -19.34 -3.74
C GLU A 48 -21.19 -18.11 -3.88
N ASN A 49 -20.38 -17.80 -2.86
CA ASN A 49 -19.41 -16.70 -2.92
C ASN A 49 -18.27 -17.00 -3.91
N GLU A 50 -17.77 -18.23 -3.97
CA GLU A 50 -16.75 -18.63 -4.95
C GLU A 50 -17.29 -18.58 -6.39
N GLU A 51 -18.49 -19.12 -6.65
CA GLU A 51 -19.12 -19.06 -7.98
C GLU A 51 -19.39 -17.61 -8.42
N LYS A 52 -19.86 -16.76 -7.51
CA LYS A 52 -20.13 -15.34 -7.80
C LYS A 52 -18.84 -14.59 -8.15
N LEU A 53 -17.74 -14.85 -7.43
CA LEU A 53 -16.43 -14.27 -7.73
C LEU A 53 -15.92 -14.72 -9.11
N THR A 54 -16.07 -16.00 -9.45
CA THR A 54 -15.67 -16.52 -10.77
C THR A 54 -16.50 -15.96 -11.92
N ASN A 55 -17.82 -15.80 -11.71
CA ASN A 55 -18.72 -15.22 -12.72
C ASN A 55 -18.44 -13.73 -12.94
N GLU A 56 -18.14 -12.96 -11.87
CA GLU A 56 -17.73 -11.55 -11.99
C GLU A 56 -16.38 -11.43 -12.73
N GLU A 57 -15.41 -12.32 -12.47
CA GLU A 57 -14.13 -12.36 -13.19
C GLU A 57 -14.28 -12.74 -14.68
N GLU A 58 -15.14 -13.72 -15.00
CA GLU A 58 -15.43 -14.11 -16.39
C GLU A 58 -16.21 -13.04 -17.16
N GLN A 59 -17.21 -12.42 -16.52
CA GLN A 59 -17.98 -11.33 -17.11
C GLN A 59 -17.07 -10.13 -17.41
N THR A 60 -16.17 -9.78 -16.50
CA THR A 60 -15.18 -8.71 -16.71
C THR A 60 -14.22 -9.03 -17.86
N LYS A 61 -13.75 -10.28 -17.98
CA LYS A 61 -12.91 -10.73 -19.12
C LYS A 61 -13.65 -10.65 -20.46
N SER A 62 -14.95 -10.94 -20.49
CA SER A 62 -15.78 -10.87 -21.71
C SER A 62 -16.01 -9.44 -22.20
N ILE A 63 -16.17 -8.49 -21.27
CA ILE A 63 -16.36 -7.06 -21.53
C ILE A 63 -15.05 -6.41 -22.02
N CYS A 64 -13.91 -6.85 -21.48
CA CYS A 64 -12.60 -6.25 -21.73
C CYS A 64 -11.78 -7.03 -22.76
N ARG A 65 -12.21 -7.03 -24.03
CA ARG A 65 -11.38 -7.51 -25.14
C ARG A 65 -10.29 -6.49 -25.47
N LYS A 66 -9.02 -6.86 -25.25
CA LYS A 66 -7.88 -6.04 -25.65
C LYS A 66 -7.78 -6.04 -27.18
N PRO A 67 -7.84 -4.88 -27.86
CA PRO A 67 -7.52 -4.83 -29.28
C PRO A 67 -6.08 -5.30 -29.52
N ALA A 68 -5.83 -5.98 -30.63
CA ALA A 68 -4.51 -6.44 -31.03
C ALA A 68 -3.66 -5.24 -31.47
N VAL A 69 -3.11 -4.50 -30.51
CA VAL A 69 -2.21 -3.37 -30.76
C VAL A 69 -0.78 -3.87 -30.97
N PRO A 70 -0.07 -3.45 -32.05
CA PRO A 70 1.34 -3.74 -32.26
C PRO A 70 2.20 -3.35 -31.03
N HIS A 71 3.26 -4.11 -30.75
CA HIS A 71 4.06 -3.93 -29.53
C HIS A 71 4.68 -2.53 -29.39
N GLU A 72 5.00 -1.88 -30.51
CA GLU A 72 5.62 -0.55 -30.58
C GLU A 72 4.65 0.58 -30.18
N GLU A 73 3.36 0.45 -30.51
CA GLU A 73 2.33 1.45 -30.23
C GLU A 73 1.78 1.38 -28.79
N LYS A 74 1.97 0.25 -28.11
CA LYS A 74 1.57 0.08 -26.70
C LYS A 74 2.20 1.11 -25.77
N ARG A 75 3.40 1.63 -26.10
CA ARG A 75 4.14 2.60 -25.28
C ARG A 75 3.55 4.02 -25.35
N TYR A 76 2.64 4.28 -26.30
CA TYR A 76 2.00 5.59 -26.50
C TYR A 76 0.47 5.54 -26.36
N LEU A 77 -0.09 4.36 -26.06
CA LEU A 77 -1.53 4.17 -25.92
C LEU A 77 -2.01 4.81 -24.61
N HIS A 78 -2.62 5.99 -24.72
CA HIS A 78 -3.26 6.65 -23.59
C HIS A 78 -4.53 5.91 -23.17
N PHE A 79 -4.75 5.83 -21.86
CA PHE A 79 -5.99 5.25 -21.32
C PHE A 79 -7.18 6.17 -21.61
N PRO A 80 -8.38 5.61 -21.77
CA PRO A 80 -9.55 6.37 -22.22
C PRO A 80 -9.87 7.53 -21.29
N LYS A 81 -10.39 8.60 -21.89
CA LYS A 81 -11.02 9.68 -21.15
C LYS A 81 -12.47 9.30 -20.91
N PRO A 82 -12.92 9.22 -19.65
CA PRO A 82 -14.29 8.89 -19.37
C PRO A 82 -15.23 10.01 -19.85
N ILE A 83 -16.32 9.62 -20.49
CA ILE A 83 -17.40 10.48 -20.96
C ILE A 83 -18.40 10.71 -19.83
N THR A 84 -18.75 9.65 -19.08
CA THR A 84 -19.77 9.71 -18.02
C THR A 84 -19.17 9.81 -16.63
N TYR A 85 -17.85 9.59 -16.49
CA TYR A 85 -17.12 9.48 -15.22
C TYR A 85 -17.63 8.33 -14.32
N ASP A 86 -18.40 7.40 -14.88
CA ASP A 86 -18.76 6.18 -14.17
C ASP A 86 -17.54 5.26 -14.04
N ARG A 87 -17.38 4.62 -12.88
CA ARG A 87 -16.24 3.71 -12.64
C ARG A 87 -16.23 2.55 -13.64
N GLY A 88 -17.41 2.13 -14.13
CA GLY A 88 -17.56 1.08 -15.12
C GLY A 88 -16.88 1.41 -16.46
N GLU A 89 -16.76 2.68 -16.83
CA GLU A 89 -16.10 3.10 -18.08
C GLU A 89 -14.61 2.79 -18.08
N CYS A 90 -13.97 2.83 -16.91
CA CYS A 90 -12.57 2.49 -16.73
C CYS A 90 -12.33 1.03 -16.36
N ALA A 91 -13.37 0.18 -16.28
CA ALA A 91 -13.26 -1.21 -15.79
C ALA A 91 -12.22 -2.06 -16.57
N CYS A 92 -12.01 -1.76 -17.85
CA CYS A 92 -11.04 -2.44 -18.70
C CYS A 92 -9.61 -1.88 -18.63
N THR A 93 -9.38 -0.87 -17.79
CA THR A 93 -8.06 -0.30 -17.53
C THR A 93 -7.49 -0.93 -16.26
N PRO A 94 -6.49 -1.83 -16.37
CA PRO A 94 -5.87 -2.39 -15.17
C PRO A 94 -5.12 -1.28 -14.42
N VAL A 95 -5.40 -1.15 -13.13
CA VAL A 95 -4.74 -0.17 -12.26
C VAL A 95 -3.56 -0.84 -11.59
N ARG A 96 -2.36 -0.26 -11.76
CA ARG A 96 -1.17 -0.64 -11.01
C ARG A 96 -1.05 0.18 -9.74
N PHE A 97 -0.88 -0.50 -8.61
CA PHE A 97 -0.65 0.17 -7.35
C PHE A 97 0.83 0.48 -7.17
N PHE A 98 1.15 1.64 -6.58
CA PHE A 98 2.51 1.96 -6.22
C PHE A 98 2.63 2.69 -4.89
N VAL A 99 3.84 2.70 -4.35
CA VAL A 99 4.23 3.50 -3.18
C VAL A 99 5.61 4.11 -3.40
N ILE A 100 5.71 5.43 -3.19
CA ILE A 100 6.98 6.15 -3.21
C ILE A 100 7.52 6.19 -1.78
N VAL A 101 8.50 5.36 -1.49
CA VAL A 101 9.17 5.33 -0.19
C VAL A 101 10.35 6.29 -0.19
N SER A 102 10.40 7.21 0.78
CA SER A 102 11.42 8.27 0.81
C SER A 102 11.73 8.77 2.23
N MET A 103 12.72 9.63 2.37
CA MET A 103 12.91 10.49 3.55
C MET A 103 12.52 11.94 3.26
N GLN A 104 12.31 12.76 4.29
CA GLN A 104 12.11 14.20 4.12
C GLN A 104 13.29 14.87 3.40
N ARG A 105 12.96 15.86 2.56
CA ARG A 105 13.90 16.67 1.77
C ARG A 105 14.75 15.88 0.77
N SER A 106 14.22 14.77 0.27
CA SER A 106 14.87 13.92 -0.74
C SER A 106 14.40 14.21 -2.17
N GLY A 107 13.64 15.28 -2.41
CA GLY A 107 13.05 15.60 -3.72
C GLY A 107 11.76 14.85 -4.04
N SER A 108 11.19 14.11 -3.08
CA SER A 108 9.99 13.29 -3.30
C SER A 108 8.72 14.08 -3.62
N GLY A 109 8.60 15.33 -3.16
CA GLY A 109 7.48 16.21 -3.57
C GLY A 109 7.56 16.66 -5.03
N TRP A 110 8.77 16.96 -5.53
CA TRP A 110 8.98 17.28 -6.94
C TRP A 110 8.69 16.08 -7.83
N PHE A 111 9.23 14.92 -7.44
CA PHE A 111 9.03 13.65 -8.14
C PHE A 111 7.56 13.25 -8.21
N GLU A 112 6.86 13.33 -7.07
CA GLU A 112 5.41 13.13 -7.03
C GLU A 112 4.65 14.08 -7.95
N THR A 113 5.01 15.36 -7.96
CA THR A 113 4.33 16.35 -8.81
C THR A 113 4.55 16.07 -10.29
N LEU A 114 5.74 15.60 -10.67
CA LEU A 114 6.00 15.15 -12.03
C LEU A 114 5.11 13.97 -12.39
N LEU A 115 5.05 12.94 -11.55
CA LEU A 115 4.17 11.80 -11.79
C LEU A 115 2.71 12.23 -11.91
N ASN A 116 2.24 13.10 -11.01
CA ASN A 116 0.89 13.65 -11.05
C ASN A 116 0.61 14.57 -12.24
N SER A 117 1.61 14.98 -13.03
CA SER A 117 1.37 15.68 -14.30
C SER A 117 0.96 14.73 -15.42
N HIS A 118 1.16 13.42 -15.26
CA HIS A 118 0.67 12.41 -16.18
C HIS A 118 -0.85 12.22 -16.01
N PRO A 119 -1.65 12.20 -17.08
CA PRO A 119 -3.11 12.07 -17.00
C PRO A 119 -3.57 10.80 -16.28
N ASN A 120 -2.89 9.67 -16.54
CA ASN A 120 -3.27 8.37 -15.99
C ASN A 120 -2.52 7.96 -14.71
N VAL A 121 -1.80 8.87 -14.03
CA VAL A 121 -1.11 8.60 -12.77
C VAL A 121 -1.68 9.48 -11.66
N SER A 122 -1.98 8.87 -10.52
CA SER A 122 -2.45 9.56 -9.32
C SER A 122 -1.67 9.11 -8.08
N SER A 123 -0.91 10.03 -7.49
CA SER A 123 -0.23 9.92 -6.20
C SER A 123 -0.92 10.82 -5.18
N ASN A 124 -1.34 10.22 -4.06
CA ASN A 124 -2.19 10.86 -3.06
C ASN A 124 -1.42 11.53 -1.89
N GLY A 125 -0.16 11.91 -2.10
CA GLY A 125 0.62 12.61 -1.08
C GLY A 125 1.01 11.75 0.11
N GLU A 126 1.41 12.42 1.19
CA GLU A 126 1.83 11.80 2.45
C GLU A 126 0.61 11.55 3.35
N ILE A 127 -0.23 10.58 2.98
CA ILE A 127 -1.44 10.29 3.75
C ILE A 127 -1.12 9.89 5.20
N PHE A 128 0.04 9.26 5.43
CA PHE A 128 0.53 8.86 6.75
C PHE A 128 1.28 9.96 7.50
N SER A 129 1.30 11.20 7.00
CA SER A 129 1.76 12.35 7.81
C SER A 129 0.82 12.63 9.00
N VAL A 130 -0.46 12.26 8.87
CA VAL A 130 -1.47 12.31 9.92
C VAL A 130 -1.22 11.19 10.93
N ARG A 131 -1.13 11.53 12.22
CA ARG A 131 -0.79 10.58 13.30
C ARG A 131 -1.83 9.48 13.47
N ASP A 132 -3.11 9.85 13.46
CA ASP A 132 -4.23 8.94 13.68
C ASP A 132 -4.25 7.78 12.68
N ARG A 133 -3.77 8.01 11.45
CA ARG A 133 -3.71 7.00 10.39
C ARG A 133 -2.60 5.97 10.58
N ARG A 134 -1.68 6.19 11.53
CA ARG A 134 -0.52 5.34 11.80
C ARG A 134 -0.34 4.99 13.28
N GLU A 135 -1.42 5.00 14.06
CA GLU A 135 -1.36 4.66 15.49
C GLU A 135 -0.92 3.21 15.76
N ASN A 136 -1.32 2.29 14.89
CA ASN A 136 -0.98 0.87 14.95
C ASN A 136 -1.14 0.22 13.57
N ILE A 137 -0.67 -1.02 13.42
CA ILE A 137 -0.73 -1.75 12.16
C ILE A 137 -2.15 -1.91 11.61
N SER A 138 -3.16 -2.19 12.44
CA SER A 138 -4.55 -2.35 11.95
C SER A 138 -5.06 -1.05 11.32
N THR A 139 -4.79 0.10 11.93
CA THR A 139 -5.16 1.40 11.36
C THR A 139 -4.41 1.71 10.06
N ILE A 140 -3.13 1.33 9.97
CA ILE A 140 -2.34 1.47 8.74
C ILE A 140 -2.96 0.64 7.62
N LEU A 141 -3.19 -0.65 7.85
CA LEU A 141 -3.76 -1.56 6.83
C LEU A 141 -5.15 -1.10 6.39
N ARG A 142 -6.01 -0.70 7.33
CA ARG A 142 -7.33 -0.13 7.01
C ARG A 142 -7.22 1.12 6.13
N THR A 143 -6.24 1.99 6.40
CA THR A 143 -6.00 3.19 5.59
C THR A 143 -5.51 2.81 4.19
N LEU A 144 -4.62 1.82 4.08
CA LEU A 144 -4.16 1.32 2.79
C LEU A 144 -5.27 0.64 2.00
N ASP A 145 -6.16 -0.12 2.64
CA ASP A 145 -7.29 -0.75 1.96
C ASP A 145 -8.24 0.30 1.41
N LYS A 146 -8.56 1.33 2.20
CA LYS A 146 -9.37 2.46 1.72
C LYS A 146 -8.70 3.24 0.58
N LEU A 147 -7.37 3.35 0.61
CA LEU A 147 -6.62 3.96 -0.48
C LEU A 147 -6.72 3.11 -1.75
N TYR A 148 -6.33 1.84 -1.68
CA TYR A 148 -6.23 0.97 -2.84
C TYR A 148 -7.56 0.40 -3.34
N SER A 149 -8.66 0.58 -2.59
CA SER A 149 -10.02 0.44 -3.13
C SER A 149 -10.41 1.62 -4.05
N MET A 150 -9.56 2.63 -4.18
CA MET A 150 -9.80 3.88 -4.93
C MET A 150 -11.00 4.69 -4.42
N ASP A 151 -11.43 4.45 -3.17
CA ASP A 151 -12.45 5.24 -2.46
C ASP A 151 -11.85 6.48 -1.76
N TRP A 152 -10.62 6.83 -2.15
CA TRP A 152 -9.84 7.89 -1.56
C TRP A 152 -9.93 9.16 -2.42
N HIS A 153 -10.94 9.97 -2.14
CA HIS A 153 -11.16 11.24 -2.84
C HIS A 153 -10.17 12.30 -2.36
N THR A 154 -9.31 12.76 -3.27
CA THR A 154 -8.36 13.85 -3.02
C THR A 154 -8.29 14.79 -4.22
N SER A 155 -7.56 15.90 -4.06
CA SER A 155 -7.21 16.79 -5.17
C SER A 155 -6.33 16.13 -6.25
N ALA A 156 -5.83 14.91 -6.00
CA ALA A 156 -5.13 14.10 -7.00
C ALA A 156 -6.08 13.29 -7.89
N ALA A 157 -7.39 13.35 -7.66
CA ALA A 157 -8.39 12.76 -8.54
C ALA A 157 -8.24 13.34 -9.96
N LYS A 158 -8.34 12.45 -10.94
CA LYS A 158 -8.16 12.77 -12.35
C LYS A 158 -9.49 12.68 -13.07
N ASN A 159 -9.59 13.46 -14.14
CA ASN A 159 -10.72 13.36 -15.05
C ASN A 159 -10.53 12.21 -16.05
N GLU A 160 -9.33 11.62 -16.12
CA GLU A 160 -8.98 10.50 -16.96
C GLU A 160 -9.01 9.17 -16.19
N CYS A 161 -9.16 8.06 -16.91
CA CYS A 161 -8.99 6.74 -16.30
C CYS A 161 -7.58 6.62 -15.71
N THR A 162 -7.52 6.27 -14.43
CA THR A 162 -6.25 6.08 -13.73
C THR A 162 -5.70 4.70 -14.05
N ALA A 163 -4.43 4.63 -14.42
CA ALA A 163 -3.73 3.37 -14.69
C ALA A 163 -2.62 3.08 -13.67
N ALA A 164 -2.13 4.11 -12.98
CA ALA A 164 -1.24 3.94 -11.84
C ALA A 164 -1.75 4.77 -10.65
N PHE A 165 -1.99 4.11 -9.51
CA PHE A 165 -2.57 4.73 -8.33
C PHE A 165 -1.71 4.45 -7.09
N GLY A 166 -1.37 5.47 -6.33
CA GLY A 166 -0.43 5.29 -5.23
C GLY A 166 -0.40 6.42 -4.23
N LEU A 167 0.63 6.36 -3.40
CA LEU A 167 0.92 7.33 -2.34
C LEU A 167 2.42 7.57 -2.22
N LYS A 168 2.75 8.63 -1.49
CA LYS A 168 4.10 8.89 -1.00
C LYS A 168 4.15 8.56 0.49
N TRP A 169 5.14 7.81 0.92
CA TRP A 169 5.30 7.38 2.31
C TRP A 169 6.72 7.66 2.79
N MET A 170 6.84 8.46 3.84
CA MET A 170 8.14 8.71 4.44
C MET A 170 8.52 7.58 5.42
N LEU A 171 9.79 7.18 5.43
CA LEU A 171 10.30 6.10 6.29
C LEU A 171 10.01 6.32 7.79
N ASN A 172 9.96 7.58 8.23
CA ASN A 172 9.66 7.97 9.62
C ASN A 172 8.15 8.15 9.92
N GLN A 173 7.26 7.69 9.05
CA GLN A 173 5.80 7.76 9.23
C GLN A 173 5.21 6.36 9.52
N GLY A 174 5.80 5.62 10.46
CA GLY A 174 5.32 4.29 10.89
C GLY A 174 5.68 3.12 9.97
N LEU A 175 6.24 3.38 8.78
CA LEU A 175 6.61 2.33 7.83
C LEU A 175 7.65 1.36 8.43
N MET A 176 8.69 1.89 9.07
CA MET A 176 9.77 1.06 9.63
C MET A 176 9.35 0.29 10.88
N GLU A 177 8.36 0.80 11.63
CA GLU A 177 7.85 0.19 12.87
C GLU A 177 7.07 -1.11 12.57
N HIS A 178 6.39 -1.17 11.43
CA HIS A 178 5.57 -2.32 11.03
C HIS A 178 5.97 -2.88 9.64
N HIS A 179 7.26 -2.87 9.34
CA HIS A 179 7.76 -3.14 7.99
C HIS A 179 7.39 -4.54 7.46
N GLN A 180 7.35 -5.57 8.31
CA GLN A 180 7.00 -6.94 7.90
C GLN A 180 5.56 -7.00 7.38
N ASP A 181 4.59 -6.56 8.20
CA ASP A 181 3.17 -6.55 7.84
C ASP A 181 2.89 -5.67 6.61
N ILE A 182 3.59 -4.54 6.50
CA ILE A 182 3.44 -3.62 5.36
C ILE A 182 3.99 -4.24 4.08
N VAL A 183 5.15 -4.90 4.13
CA VAL A 183 5.72 -5.60 2.97
C VAL A 183 4.79 -6.73 2.53
N ASP A 184 4.27 -7.52 3.48
CA ASP A 184 3.30 -8.58 3.18
C ASP A 184 2.03 -8.03 2.52
N TYR A 185 1.51 -6.91 3.03
CA TYR A 185 0.37 -6.23 2.44
C TYR A 185 0.66 -5.75 1.01
N LEU A 186 1.77 -5.06 0.79
CA LEU A 186 2.14 -4.53 -0.53
C LEU A 186 2.34 -5.66 -1.54
N ASN A 187 2.98 -6.77 -1.13
CA ASN A 187 3.15 -7.96 -1.96
C ASN A 187 1.80 -8.58 -2.32
N ARG A 188 0.89 -8.76 -1.35
CA ARG A 188 -0.47 -9.26 -1.60
C ARG A 188 -1.26 -8.39 -2.58
N LYS A 189 -1.12 -7.06 -2.50
CA LYS A 189 -1.78 -6.12 -3.43
C LYS A 189 -1.06 -5.98 -4.77
N GLY A 190 0.12 -6.58 -4.95
CA GLY A 190 0.94 -6.38 -6.15
C GLY A 190 1.43 -4.93 -6.32
N ALA A 191 1.61 -4.21 -5.21
CA ALA A 191 2.00 -2.81 -5.23
C ALA A 191 3.49 -2.64 -5.53
N MET A 192 3.80 -1.74 -6.46
CA MET A 192 5.15 -1.45 -6.92
C MET A 192 5.84 -0.46 -5.96
N VAL A 193 7.06 -0.77 -5.52
CA VAL A 193 7.79 0.09 -4.59
C VAL A 193 8.82 0.94 -5.33
N ILE A 194 8.72 2.25 -5.22
CA ILE A 194 9.70 3.21 -5.74
C ILE A 194 10.47 3.79 -4.55
N LEU A 195 11.73 3.41 -4.41
CA LEU A 195 12.61 3.96 -3.37
C LEU A 195 13.35 5.20 -3.88
N LEU A 196 13.01 6.37 -3.33
CA LEU A 196 13.64 7.64 -3.68
C LEU A 196 14.48 8.16 -2.50
N PHE A 197 15.79 8.27 -2.70
CA PHE A 197 16.72 8.82 -1.72
C PHE A 197 17.68 9.82 -2.34
N ARG A 198 18.06 10.82 -1.54
CA ARG A 198 19.10 11.78 -1.90
C ARG A 198 20.46 11.24 -1.47
N ARG A 199 21.41 11.15 -2.42
CA ARG A 199 22.75 10.61 -2.17
C ARG A 199 23.58 11.48 -1.23
N ASN A 200 23.58 12.80 -1.42
CA ASN A 200 24.28 13.72 -0.52
C ASN A 200 23.47 13.97 0.77
N THR A 201 23.89 13.33 1.85
CA THR A 201 23.18 13.39 3.15
C THR A 201 23.41 14.72 3.87
N LEU A 202 24.58 15.35 3.74
CA LEU A 202 24.87 16.67 4.31
C LEU A 202 23.92 17.73 3.74
N ARG A 203 23.76 17.78 2.41
CA ARG A 203 22.81 18.69 1.75
C ARG A 203 21.36 18.39 2.09
N ARG A 204 21.01 17.12 2.36
CA ARG A 204 19.69 16.76 2.88
C ARG A 204 19.47 17.36 4.27
N LEU A 205 20.45 17.21 5.18
CA LEU A 205 20.40 17.75 6.54
C LEU A 205 20.28 19.28 6.54
N ILE A 206 21.13 19.98 5.79
CA ILE A 206 21.05 21.44 5.62
C ILE A 206 19.67 21.85 5.15
N SER A 207 19.08 21.12 4.18
CA SER A 207 17.73 21.43 3.72
C SER A 207 16.63 21.15 4.75
N VAL A 208 16.82 20.19 5.66
CA VAL A 208 15.90 19.96 6.79
C VAL A 208 16.00 21.14 7.77
N LEU A 209 17.22 21.57 8.11
CA LEU A 209 17.47 22.68 9.02
C LEU A 209 16.91 24.00 8.47
N ALA A 210 17.22 24.33 7.21
CA ALA A 210 16.70 25.51 6.53
C ALA A 210 15.16 25.52 6.49
N ASN A 211 14.52 24.39 6.17
CA ASN A 211 13.07 24.29 6.17
C ASN A 211 12.46 24.48 7.58
N ASN A 212 13.12 23.97 8.61
CA ASN A 212 12.69 24.17 10.00
C ASN A 212 12.81 25.64 10.41
N TYR A 213 13.87 26.32 9.97
CA TYR A 213 14.05 27.75 10.15
C TYR A 213 12.94 28.54 9.45
N ASP A 214 12.75 28.33 8.14
CA ASP A 214 11.71 29.00 7.33
C ASP A 214 10.30 28.83 7.89
N ARG A 215 9.99 27.63 8.40
CA ARG A 215 8.69 27.36 9.05
C ARG A 215 8.50 28.18 10.31
N ARG A 216 9.57 28.40 11.10
CA ARG A 216 9.53 29.19 12.33
C ARG A 216 9.46 30.69 12.03
N THR A 217 10.15 31.14 10.99
CA THR A 217 10.23 32.56 10.62
C THR A 217 9.05 33.05 9.79
N LYS A 218 8.09 32.18 9.46
CA LYS A 218 6.89 32.43 8.62
C LYS A 218 7.25 33.17 7.33
N GLN A 219 7.52 32.43 6.26
CA GLN A 219 7.60 33.02 4.92
C GLN A 219 6.33 33.85 4.63
N LEU A 220 6.50 35.16 4.45
CA LEU A 220 5.43 36.13 4.17
C LEU A 220 4.58 35.80 2.93
N ASN A 221 5.01 34.84 2.09
CA ASN A 221 4.36 34.50 0.82
C ASN A 221 4.08 33.00 0.59
N GLY A 222 4.15 32.12 1.61
CA GLY A 222 3.50 30.79 1.60
C GLY A 222 3.84 29.75 0.51
N ILE A 223 4.70 30.02 -0.47
CA ILE A 223 4.97 29.08 -1.58
C ILE A 223 6.18 28.21 -1.24
N HIS A 224 5.92 27.04 -0.68
CA HIS A 224 6.92 26.00 -0.48
C HIS A 224 7.35 25.41 -1.85
N LYS A 225 8.53 25.78 -2.33
CA LYS A 225 9.14 25.26 -3.56
C LYS A 225 10.06 24.07 -3.24
N SER A 226 9.96 22.98 -4.01
CA SER A 226 10.64 21.71 -3.74
C SER A 226 11.77 21.41 -4.73
N HIS A 227 12.68 20.55 -4.30
CA HIS A 227 13.97 20.27 -4.93
C HIS A 227 13.85 19.61 -6.30
N VAL A 228 14.56 20.15 -7.29
CA VAL A 228 14.68 19.58 -8.63
C VAL A 228 16.06 18.96 -8.82
N HIS A 229 16.10 17.78 -9.42
CA HIS A 229 17.26 17.25 -10.15
C HIS A 229 16.79 16.95 -11.58
N SER A 230 17.57 17.30 -12.60
CA SER A 230 17.26 16.95 -14.00
C SER A 230 17.64 15.50 -14.25
N LYS A 231 16.68 14.61 -14.54
CA LYS A 231 16.93 13.29 -15.16
C LYS A 231 15.69 12.80 -15.93
N GLU A 232 15.59 13.23 -17.18
CA GLU A 232 14.58 12.80 -18.15
C GLU A 232 14.57 11.26 -18.29
N GLU A 233 15.74 10.62 -18.32
CA GLU A 233 15.87 9.16 -18.44
C GLU A 233 15.28 8.41 -17.24
N ALA A 234 15.51 8.89 -16.02
CA ALA A 234 14.96 8.28 -14.82
C ALA A 234 13.43 8.35 -14.78
N LEU A 235 12.85 9.43 -15.32
CA LEU A 235 11.40 9.60 -15.41
C LEU A 235 10.77 8.68 -16.45
N SER A 236 11.43 8.45 -17.59
CA SER A 236 10.98 7.46 -18.58
C SER A 236 10.94 6.06 -17.98
N ARG A 237 11.99 5.65 -17.25
CA ARG A 237 12.05 4.32 -16.60
C ARG A 237 10.96 4.14 -15.55
N VAL A 238 10.60 5.19 -14.81
CA VAL A 238 9.51 5.13 -13.84
C VAL A 238 8.15 5.01 -14.53
N GLN A 239 7.91 5.73 -15.63
CA GLN A 239 6.67 5.60 -16.41
C GLN A 239 6.52 4.17 -16.96
N GLU A 240 7.59 3.61 -17.54
CA GLU A 240 7.61 2.22 -18.01
C GLU A 240 7.40 1.21 -16.89
N PHE A 241 8.04 1.44 -15.73
CA PHE A 241 7.85 0.61 -14.53
C PHE A 241 6.37 0.62 -14.10
N LEU A 242 5.74 1.80 -14.01
CA LEU A 242 4.33 1.95 -13.69
C LEU A 242 3.39 1.48 -14.82
N GLY A 243 3.91 1.10 -15.98
CA GLY A 243 3.12 0.61 -17.12
C GLY A 243 2.27 1.69 -17.77
N VAL A 244 2.65 2.96 -17.65
CA VAL A 244 1.98 4.09 -18.31
C VAL A 244 2.79 4.57 -19.51
N PRO A 245 2.16 5.19 -20.52
CA PRO A 245 2.86 5.74 -21.67
C PRO A 245 3.97 6.71 -21.28
N VAL A 246 5.09 6.65 -21.99
CA VAL A 246 6.19 7.59 -21.74
C VAL A 246 5.85 8.93 -22.35
N MET A 247 5.74 9.96 -21.52
CA MET A 247 5.53 11.33 -21.97
C MET A 247 6.38 12.32 -21.18
N LYS A 248 6.41 13.56 -21.67
CA LYS A 248 7.09 14.66 -20.98
C LYS A 248 6.28 15.08 -19.76
N LEU A 249 6.87 14.90 -18.59
CA LEU A 249 6.29 15.32 -17.31
C LEU A 249 6.67 16.77 -16.99
N SER A 250 5.84 17.45 -16.20
CA SER A 250 6.09 18.84 -15.79
C SER A 250 5.82 19.06 -14.30
N SER A 251 6.54 20.00 -13.69
CA SER A 251 6.37 20.34 -12.29
C SER A 251 6.64 21.82 -12.08
N LYS A 252 5.82 22.48 -11.24
CA LYS A 252 6.02 23.87 -10.83
C LYS A 252 7.06 24.01 -9.71
N HIS A 253 7.53 22.90 -9.16
CA HIS A 253 8.51 22.91 -8.09
C HIS A 253 9.89 23.31 -8.62
N VAL A 254 10.55 24.21 -7.91
CA VAL A 254 11.89 24.72 -8.24
C VAL A 254 12.79 24.58 -7.01
N LYS A 255 14.05 24.23 -7.23
CA LYS A 255 15.05 24.15 -6.17
C LYS A 255 15.32 25.54 -5.57
N ILE A 256 15.25 25.67 -4.25
CA ILE A 256 15.40 26.95 -3.54
C ILE A 256 16.81 27.19 -2.97
N HIS A 257 17.51 26.13 -2.55
CA HIS A 257 18.90 26.22 -2.09
C HIS A 257 19.81 25.70 -3.21
N THR A 258 20.07 26.56 -4.19
CA THR A 258 20.96 26.29 -5.32
C THR A 258 22.38 26.75 -5.08
N ARG A 259 22.63 27.52 -4.00
CA ARG A 259 23.96 28.02 -3.65
C ARG A 259 24.92 26.88 -3.27
N PRO A 260 26.24 27.07 -3.47
CA PRO A 260 27.28 26.23 -2.90
C PRO A 260 27.08 25.98 -1.40
N LEU A 261 27.60 24.86 -0.91
CA LEU A 261 27.53 24.52 0.52
C LEU A 261 28.11 25.60 1.47
N PRO A 262 29.27 26.21 1.17
CA PRO A 262 29.83 27.28 2.02
C PRO A 262 28.86 28.44 2.25
N ASP A 263 28.12 28.83 1.23
CA ASP A 263 27.19 29.97 1.29
C ASP A 263 25.89 29.68 2.07
N LEU A 264 25.69 28.42 2.48
CA LEU A 264 24.48 27.94 3.15
C LEU A 264 24.71 27.60 4.63
N VAL A 265 25.95 27.56 5.09
CA VAL A 265 26.32 27.09 6.44
C VAL A 265 27.24 28.13 7.07
N ASP A 266 26.76 28.81 8.12
CA ASP A 266 27.49 29.91 8.75
C ASP A 266 28.85 29.49 9.33
N ASN A 267 28.98 28.24 9.79
CA ASN A 267 30.22 27.66 10.30
C ASN A 267 30.82 26.62 9.32
N TRP A 268 30.85 26.96 8.04
CA TRP A 268 31.24 26.03 6.98
C TRP A 268 32.65 25.45 7.18
N GLU A 269 33.61 26.28 7.59
CA GLU A 269 35.01 25.89 7.79
C GLU A 269 35.09 24.74 8.81
N ASP A 270 34.45 24.87 9.96
CA ASP A 270 34.41 23.82 11.00
C ASP A 270 33.80 22.51 10.47
N VAL A 271 32.72 22.61 9.69
CA VAL A 271 32.03 21.46 9.10
C VAL A 271 32.91 20.78 8.05
N SER A 272 33.56 21.57 7.21
CA SER A 272 34.48 21.09 6.19
C SER A 272 35.66 20.37 6.83
N ASP A 273 36.32 20.98 7.81
CA ASP A 273 37.49 20.43 8.48
C ASP A 273 37.18 19.14 9.24
N MET A 274 36.02 19.07 9.90
CA MET A 274 35.56 17.86 10.59
C MET A 274 35.29 16.69 9.64
N LEU A 275 34.75 16.96 8.44
CA LEU A 275 34.39 15.92 7.47
C LEU A 275 35.54 15.54 6.55
N ASN A 276 36.49 16.44 6.33
CA ASN A 276 37.66 16.21 5.50
C ASN A 276 38.54 15.10 6.11
N GLY A 277 39.15 14.28 5.25
CA GLY A 277 39.91 13.10 5.70
C GLY A 277 39.07 11.93 6.24
N THR A 278 37.74 12.07 6.33
CA THR A 278 36.83 10.97 6.71
C THR A 278 36.12 10.36 5.50
N LYS A 279 35.47 9.20 5.68
CA LYS A 279 34.60 8.59 4.65
C LYS A 279 33.41 9.48 4.23
N TYR A 280 33.14 10.55 4.98
CA TYR A 280 32.06 11.49 4.71
C TYR A 280 32.50 12.71 3.90
N ALA A 281 33.80 12.87 3.61
CA ALA A 281 34.34 13.95 2.78
C ALA A 281 33.64 14.06 1.42
N ARG A 282 33.21 12.92 0.84
CA ARG A 282 32.39 12.85 -0.40
C ARG A 282 31.06 13.64 -0.37
N PHE A 283 30.61 14.06 0.81
CA PHE A 283 29.41 14.89 0.95
C PHE A 283 29.69 16.39 0.89
N LEU A 284 30.96 16.79 0.98
CA LEU A 284 31.42 18.16 0.73
C LEU A 284 31.38 18.49 -0.76
N ASP A 285 31.45 17.47 -1.63
CA ASP A 285 31.41 17.64 -3.09
C ASP A 285 30.02 18.11 -3.58
N ASP A 286 30.06 19.05 -4.53
CA ASP A 286 28.89 19.57 -5.24
C ASP A 286 28.40 18.70 -6.40
N ALA A 287 28.81 17.43 -6.43
CA ALA A 287 28.48 16.46 -7.49
C ALA A 287 26.97 16.25 -7.74
N ASP A 288 26.10 16.63 -6.79
CA ASP A 288 24.64 16.70 -6.98
C ASP A 288 24.21 17.75 -8.05
N TYR A 289 25.14 18.61 -8.51
CA TYR A 289 24.93 19.75 -9.43
C TYR A 289 25.81 19.72 -10.69
N VAL A 290 26.79 18.82 -10.77
CA VAL A 290 27.60 18.70 -11.99
C VAL A 290 26.75 17.99 -13.04
N LYS A 291 26.54 18.68 -14.16
CA LYS A 291 25.75 18.27 -15.33
C LYS A 291 26.14 16.89 -15.85
#